data_AF-A0A8X6G5T9-F1
#
_entry.id   AF-A0A8X6G5T9-F1
#
_cell.length_a   1.000
_cell.length_b   1.000
_cell.length_c   1.000
_cell.angle_alpha   90.00
_cell.angle_beta   90.00
_cell.angle_gamma   90.00
#
_symmetry.space_group_name_H-M   'P 1'
#
loop_
_entity.id
_entity.type
_entity.pdbx_description
1 polymer ?
#
loop_
_entity_poly.entity_id
_entity_poly.type
_entity_poly.pdbx_seq_one_letter_code
_entity_poly.pdbx_strand_id
1 'polypeptide(L)'
;MASMNAINAEYGFIHLEWNFFAASHGKGAVDGIGGSVKRSVWIVVKFRKNIVNSALEFYDLARSLSKNIFFIFVETEVKEKMVMLDDKWEGLKNIPGIQSKHFFQSENYHSISAARISLSHLKSA
;
A
#
# COMPACT_ATOMS: atom_id res chain seq x y z
N MET A 1 5.77 -6.93 -14.65
CA MET A 1 4.70 -7.63 -13.91
C MET A 1 5.35 -8.75 -13.11
N ALA A 2 5.53 -8.61 -11.79
CA ALA A 2 6.07 -9.71 -10.98
C ALA A 2 4.94 -10.73 -10.77
N SER A 3 4.98 -11.85 -11.51
CA SER A 3 4.06 -12.95 -11.27
C SER A 3 4.49 -13.71 -10.01
N MET A 4 3.55 -14.30 -9.27
CA MET A 4 3.88 -15.15 -8.11
C MET A 4 4.80 -16.33 -8.49
N ASN A 5 4.83 -16.72 -9.78
CA ASN A 5 5.79 -17.69 -10.29
C ASN A 5 7.21 -17.15 -10.47
N ALA A 6 7.38 -15.87 -10.79
CA ALA A 6 8.70 -15.26 -10.81
C ALA A 6 9.33 -15.29 -9.40
N ILE A 7 8.52 -15.01 -8.37
CA ILE A 7 8.93 -15.14 -6.96
C ILE A 7 9.23 -16.61 -6.62
N ASN A 8 8.39 -17.56 -7.04
CA ASN A 8 8.69 -18.98 -6.85
C ASN A 8 10.04 -19.37 -7.47
N ALA A 9 10.28 -19.03 -8.73
CA ALA A 9 11.51 -19.38 -9.44
C ALA A 9 12.76 -18.75 -8.81
N GLU A 10 12.66 -17.52 -8.30
CA GLU A 10 13.76 -16.81 -7.65
C GLU A 10 14.12 -17.39 -6.27
N TYR A 11 13.12 -17.86 -5.51
CA TYR A 11 13.28 -18.27 -4.11
C TYR A 11 13.06 -19.78 -3.84
N GLY A 12 12.71 -20.58 -4.85
CA GLY A 12 12.58 -22.04 -4.77
C GLY A 12 11.28 -22.56 -4.11
N PHE A 13 10.20 -21.78 -4.08
CA PHE A 13 8.98 -22.12 -3.35
C PHE A 13 7.99 -23.00 -4.15
N ILE A 14 8.00 -24.32 -3.92
CA ILE A 14 7.10 -25.28 -4.61
C ILE A 14 5.61 -24.89 -4.58
N HIS A 15 5.16 -24.17 -3.55
CA HIS A 15 3.78 -23.68 -3.42
C HIS A 15 3.77 -22.29 -2.77
N LEU A 16 3.01 -21.35 -3.35
CA LEU A 16 2.90 -19.98 -2.84
C LEU A 16 1.42 -19.55 -2.79
N GLU A 17 0.93 -19.36 -1.58
CA GLU A 17 -0.37 -18.77 -1.28
C GLU A 17 -0.16 -17.41 -0.62
N TRP A 18 -0.93 -16.41 -1.06
CA TRP A 18 -0.99 -15.13 -0.36
C TRP A 18 -2.40 -14.91 0.18
N ASN A 19 -2.53 -15.08 1.49
CA ASN A 19 -3.72 -14.74 2.24
C ASN A 19 -3.61 -13.27 2.68
N PHE A 20 -4.60 -12.46 2.29
CA PHE A 20 -4.67 -11.06 2.65
C PHE A 20 -5.81 -10.85 3.64
N PHE A 21 -5.48 -10.48 4.87
CA PHE A 21 -6.47 -10.11 5.87
C PHE A 21 -6.46 -8.59 6.02
N ALA A 22 -7.62 -7.93 5.94
CA ALA A 22 -7.70 -6.47 6.05
C ALA A 22 -7.18 -5.95 7.41
N ALA A 23 -7.23 -6.74 8.49
CA ALA A 23 -6.58 -6.35 9.75
C ALA A 23 -5.05 -6.53 9.74
N SER A 24 -4.52 -7.35 8.83
CA SER A 24 -3.10 -7.70 8.67
C SER A 24 -2.45 -6.95 7.51
N HIS A 25 -2.94 -5.73 7.21
CA HIS A 25 -2.48 -4.81 6.16
C HIS A 25 -1.01 -4.37 6.28
N GLY A 26 -0.10 -5.20 6.77
CA GLY A 26 1.32 -4.86 6.95
C GLY A 26 1.52 -3.56 7.69
N LYS A 27 0.54 -3.13 8.50
CA LYS A 27 0.53 -1.82 9.13
C LYS A 27 1.61 -1.82 10.18
N GLY A 28 2.79 -1.37 9.79
CA GLY A 28 3.94 -1.29 10.66
C GLY A 28 3.78 -0.14 11.64
N ALA A 29 4.71 -0.03 12.59
CA ALA A 29 4.80 1.13 13.47
C ALA A 29 4.80 2.46 12.68
N VAL A 30 5.36 2.45 11.47
CA VAL A 30 5.42 3.58 10.54
C VAL A 30 4.03 4.07 10.13
N ASP A 31 3.06 3.18 9.94
CA ASP A 31 1.67 3.53 9.62
C ASP A 31 0.97 4.21 10.80
N GLY A 32 1.31 3.82 12.03
CA GLY A 32 0.82 4.46 13.25
C GLY A 32 1.31 5.90 13.39
N ILE A 33 2.59 6.14 13.10
CA ILE A 33 3.19 7.49 13.07
C ILE A 33 2.52 8.32 11.97
N GLY A 34 2.45 7.80 10.74
CA GLY A 34 1.82 8.48 9.62
C GLY A 34 0.33 8.78 9.86
N GLY A 35 -0.40 7.84 10.45
CA GLY A 35 -1.80 8.02 10.83
C GLY A 35 -1.99 9.11 11.88
N SER A 36 -1.12 9.16 12.89
CA SER A 36 -1.14 10.18 13.94
C SER A 36 -0.87 11.58 13.37
N VAL A 37 0.14 11.72 12.50
CA VAL A 37 0.45 12.97 11.80
C VAL A 37 -0.75 13.44 10.96
N LYS A 38 -1.29 12.55 10.11
CA LYS A 38 -2.45 12.85 9.26
C LYS A 38 -3.64 13.30 10.09
N ARG A 39 -3.91 12.63 11.22
CA ARG A 39 -5.01 12.97 12.13
C ARG A 39 -4.83 14.37 12.74
N SER A 40 -3.62 14.70 13.20
CA SER A 40 -3.33 16.02 13.78
C SER A 40 -3.56 17.15 12.79
N VAL A 41 -3.04 17.02 11.56
CA VAL A 41 -3.27 18.00 10.49
C VAL A 41 -4.75 18.11 10.13
N TRP A 42 -5.43 16.96 9.96
CA TRP A 42 -6.85 16.91 9.62
C TRP A 42 -7.73 17.63 10.62
N ILE A 43 -7.45 17.49 11.93
CA ILE A 43 -8.19 18.19 12.98
C ILE A 43 -8.12 19.71 12.79
N VAL A 44 -6.91 20.26 12.57
CA VAL A 44 -6.71 21.70 12.41
C VAL A 44 -7.40 22.24 11.15
N VAL A 45 -7.31 21.52 10.04
CA VAL A 45 -8.00 21.85 8.78
C VAL A 45 -9.51 21.80 8.96
N LYS A 46 -10.04 20.76 9.62
CA LYS A 46 -11.48 20.60 9.87
C LYS A 46 -12.05 21.73 10.72
N PHE A 47 -11.29 22.24 11.68
CA PHE A 47 -11.67 23.41 12.48
C PHE A 47 -11.47 24.74 11.75
N ARG A 48 -11.15 24.73 10.44
CA ARG A 48 -10.87 25.90 9.61
C ARG A 48 -9.79 26.83 10.18
N LYS A 49 -8.88 26.27 10.98
CA LYS A 49 -7.75 27.02 11.56
C LYS A 49 -6.60 27.21 10.57
N ASN A 50 -6.46 26.28 9.62
CA ASN A 50 -5.52 26.36 8.51
C ASN A 50 -6.16 25.77 7.25
N ILE A 51 -5.68 26.22 6.09
CA ILE A 51 -5.94 25.61 4.79
C ILE A 51 -4.66 24.90 4.37
N VAL A 52 -4.79 23.70 3.81
CA VAL A 52 -3.67 22.90 3.29
C VAL A 52 -4.02 22.48 1.88
N ASN A 53 -3.36 23.08 0.89
CA ASN A 53 -3.59 22.88 -0.54
C ASN A 53 -2.36 22.31 -1.26
N SER A 54 -1.21 22.23 -0.58
CA SER A 54 0.03 21.71 -1.15
C SER A 54 0.74 20.74 -0.21
N ALA A 55 1.63 19.93 -0.77
CA ALA A 55 2.47 19.02 0.02
C ALA A 55 3.41 19.78 0.97
N LEU A 56 3.90 20.95 0.55
CA LEU A 56 4.76 21.81 1.38
C LEU A 56 3.98 22.36 2.57
N GLU A 57 2.78 22.89 2.34
CA GLU A 57 1.89 23.36 3.43
C GLU A 57 1.54 22.24 4.42
N PHE A 58 1.30 21.02 3.92
CA PHE A 58 1.08 19.86 4.78
C PHE A 58 2.32 19.58 5.64
N TYR A 59 3.52 19.58 5.04
CA TYR A 59 4.78 19.34 5.74
C TYR A 59 5.03 20.37 6.85
N ASP A 60 4.89 21.66 6.54
CA ASP A 60 5.12 22.74 7.50
C ASP A 60 4.14 22.66 8.67
N LEU A 61 2.85 22.43 8.37
CA LEU A 61 1.83 22.27 9.39
C LEU A 61 2.08 21.02 10.24
N ALA A 62 2.38 19.89 9.63
CA ALA A 62 2.68 18.64 10.33
C ALA A 62 3.88 18.78 11.29
N ARG A 63 4.96 19.41 10.84
CA ARG A 63 6.16 19.71 11.64
C ARG A 63 5.86 20.67 12.79
N SER A 64 4.96 21.63 12.59
CA SER A 64 4.53 22.54 13.66
C SER A 64 3.73 21.82 14.76
N LEU A 65 2.90 20.84 14.39
CA LEU A 65 2.00 20.12 15.30
C LEU A 65 2.67 18.94 16.01
N SER A 66 3.63 18.28 15.37
CA SER A 66 4.22 17.02 15.85
C SER A 66 5.70 17.17 16.15
N LYS A 67 6.03 17.85 17.25
CA LYS A 67 7.43 18.21 17.62
C LYS A 67 8.36 17.01 17.86
N ASN A 68 7.79 15.86 18.23
CA ASN A 68 8.56 14.63 18.51
C ASN A 68 8.79 13.76 17.27
N ILE A 69 8.34 14.22 16.09
CA ILE A 69 8.50 13.50 14.83
C ILE A 69 9.47 14.30 13.95
N PHE A 70 10.47 13.61 13.44
CA PHE A 70 11.39 14.18 12.46
C PHE A 70 10.78 14.06 11.05
N PHE A 71 10.73 15.17 10.34
CA PHE A 71 10.16 15.23 8.99
C PHE A 71 11.25 15.53 7.96
N ILE A 72 11.21 14.79 6.86
CA ILE A 72 12.02 15.05 5.67
C ILE A 72 11.05 15.38 4.53
N PHE A 73 11.25 16.52 3.88
CA PHE A 73 10.48 16.90 2.70
C PHE A 73 11.27 16.53 1.44
N VAL A 74 10.68 15.70 0.58
CA VAL A 74 11.32 15.26 -0.67
C VAL A 74 10.34 15.48 -1.82
N GLU A 75 10.73 16.32 -2.78
CA GLU A 75 9.90 16.64 -3.94
C GLU A 75 10.43 16.02 -5.24
N THR A 76 11.74 16.20 -5.50
CA THR A 76 12.37 15.78 -6.77
C THR A 76 12.36 14.27 -6.96
N GLU A 77 12.80 13.51 -5.94
CA GLU A 77 12.86 12.05 -6.01
C GLU A 77 11.47 11.42 -6.22
N VAL A 78 10.42 12.00 -5.62
CA VAL A 78 9.05 11.51 -5.80
C VAL A 78 8.60 11.67 -7.25
N LYS A 79 8.89 12.82 -7.87
CA LYS A 79 8.56 13.08 -9.28
C LYS A 79 9.32 12.14 -10.21
N GLU A 80 10.61 11.92 -9.96
CA GLU A 80 11.43 10.98 -10.74
C GLU A 80 10.93 9.53 -10.63
N LYS A 81 10.55 9.11 -9.42
CA LYS A 81 9.98 7.78 -9.18
C LYS A 81 8.60 7.61 -9.81
N MET A 82 7.77 8.65 -9.86
CA MET A 82 6.46 8.60 -10.52
C MET A 82 6.59 8.28 -12.01
N VAL A 83 7.52 8.93 -12.73
CA VAL A 83 7.77 8.63 -14.15
C VAL A 83 8.15 7.17 -14.36
N MET A 84 9.09 6.65 -13.55
CA MET A 84 9.47 5.23 -13.61
C MET A 84 8.33 4.26 -13.29
N LEU A 85 7.37 4.70 -12.46
CA LEU A 85 6.20 3.89 -12.14
C LEU A 85 5.23 3.91 -13.32
N ASP A 86 4.97 5.05 -13.95
CA ASP A 86 4.07 5.17 -15.10
C ASP A 86 4.48 4.21 -16.23
N ASP A 87 5.78 4.15 -16.55
CA ASP A 87 6.33 3.20 -17.52
C ASP A 87 6.09 1.73 -17.13
N LYS A 88 6.13 1.42 -15.82
CA LYS A 88 5.87 0.07 -15.31
C LYS A 88 4.39 -0.30 -15.31
N TRP A 89 3.51 0.69 -15.15
CA TRP A 89 2.06 0.51 -15.14
C TRP A 89 1.47 0.55 -16.55
N GLU A 90 2.20 1.10 -17.53
CA GLU A 90 1.79 1.13 -18.92
C GLU A 90 1.51 -0.29 -19.45
N GLY A 91 0.33 -0.47 -20.06
CA GLY A 91 -0.12 -1.76 -20.59
C GLY A 91 -0.59 -2.78 -19.55
N LEU A 92 -0.50 -2.48 -18.24
CA LEU A 92 -1.09 -3.35 -17.22
C LEU A 92 -2.62 -3.24 -17.23
N LYS A 93 -3.29 -4.38 -17.40
CA LYS A 93 -4.75 -4.45 -17.33
C LYS A 93 -5.18 -4.50 -15.88
N ASN A 94 -6.14 -3.66 -15.51
CA ASN A 94 -6.80 -3.76 -14.21
C ASN A 94 -7.44 -5.14 -14.07
N ILE A 95 -7.21 -5.78 -12.91
CA ILE A 95 -7.87 -7.03 -12.55
C ILE A 95 -9.27 -6.66 -12.00
N PRO A 96 -10.37 -7.02 -12.70
CA PRO A 96 -11.70 -6.64 -12.25
C PRO A 96 -12.01 -7.19 -10.86
N GLY A 97 -12.48 -6.32 -9.97
CA GLY A 97 -12.86 -6.71 -8.61
C GLY A 97 -11.72 -7.15 -7.71
N ILE A 98 -10.45 -6.81 -8.02
CA ILE A 98 -9.27 -7.19 -7.21
C ILE A 98 -9.42 -6.80 -5.73
N GLN A 99 -10.04 -5.65 -5.45
CA GLN A 99 -10.27 -5.15 -4.08
C GLN A 99 -11.22 -6.05 -3.26
N SER A 100 -12.04 -6.87 -3.91
CA SER A 100 -12.94 -7.82 -3.26
C SER A 100 -12.29 -9.19 -2.98
N LYS A 101 -11.06 -9.39 -3.44
CA LYS A 101 -10.34 -10.67 -3.34
C LYS A 101 -9.35 -10.60 -2.18
N HIS A 102 -9.40 -11.60 -1.31
CA HIS A 102 -8.58 -11.70 -0.09
C HIS A 102 -7.63 -12.90 -0.12
N PHE A 103 -7.58 -13.60 -1.25
CA PHE A 103 -6.75 -14.77 -1.45
C PHE A 103 -6.29 -14.82 -2.89
N PHE A 104 -5.01 -15.09 -3.08
CA PHE A 104 -4.39 -15.33 -4.37
C PHE A 104 -3.49 -16.55 -4.28
N GLN A 105 -3.51 -17.40 -5.32
CA GLN A 105 -2.63 -18.55 -5.44
C GLN A 105 -2.19 -18.67 -6.89
N SER A 106 -0.92 -19.05 -7.09
CA SER A 106 -0.45 -19.35 -8.44
C SER A 106 -0.95 -20.71 -8.90
N GLU A 107 -1.52 -20.78 -10.11
CA GLU A 107 -1.89 -22.06 -10.73
C GLU A 107 -0.84 -22.53 -11.74
N ASN A 108 -0.35 -21.61 -12.58
CA ASN A 108 0.72 -21.84 -13.55
C ASN A 108 1.33 -20.50 -13.98
N TYR A 109 2.34 -20.52 -14.86
CA TYR A 109 3.10 -19.33 -15.28
C TYR A 109 2.22 -18.18 -15.83
N HIS A 110 1.05 -18.51 -16.37
CA HIS A 110 0.16 -17.56 -17.03
C HIS A 110 -1.14 -17.28 -16.27
N SER A 111 -1.44 -18.00 -15.18
CA SER A 111 -2.68 -17.80 -14.41
C SER A 111 -2.49 -17.77 -12.89
N ILE A 112 -3.36 -17.00 -12.25
CA ILE A 112 -3.48 -16.85 -10.80
C ILE A 112 -4.95 -17.05 -10.45
N SER A 113 -5.23 -17.86 -9.42
CA SER A 113 -6.56 -18.00 -8.84
C SER A 113 -6.79 -16.95 -7.76
N ALA A 114 -8.02 -16.44 -7.64
CA ALA A 114 -8.36 -15.41 -6.66
C ALA A 114 -9.74 -15.61 -6.03
N ALA A 115 -9.81 -15.66 -4.70
CA ALA A 115 -11.04 -15.86 -3.93
C ALA A 115 -11.40 -14.66 -3.05
N ARG A 116 -12.68 -14.50 -2.72
CA ARG A 116 -13.18 -13.41 -1.87
C ARG A 116 -12.84 -13.59 -0.39
N ILE A 117 -12.61 -14.82 0.04
CA ILE A 117 -12.29 -15.22 1.42
C ILE A 117 -10.96 -15.96 1.45
N SER A 118 -10.25 -15.94 2.57
CA SER A 118 -9.04 -16.74 2.77
C SER A 118 -9.38 -18.23 2.83
N LEU A 119 -8.58 -19.08 2.19
CA LEU A 119 -8.76 -20.54 2.25
C LEU A 119 -8.38 -21.15 3.62
N SER A 120 -7.81 -20.35 4.53
CA SER A 120 -7.49 -20.77 5.91
C SER A 120 -8.69 -21.27 6.71
N HIS A 121 -9.93 -21.02 6.25
CA HIS A 121 -11.17 -21.44 6.92
C HIS A 121 -11.79 -22.72 6.34
N LEU A 122 -11.26 -23.28 5.25
CA LEU A 122 -11.83 -24.47 4.58
C LEU A 122 -11.15 -25.78 4.98
N LYS A 123 -10.11 -25.74 5.84
CA LYS A 123 -9.44 -26.95 6.38
C LYS A 123 -10.07 -27.47 7.69
N SER A 124 -11.22 -26.95 8.08
CA SER A 124 -11.95 -27.36 9.29
C SER A 124 -13.41 -27.69 9.00
N ALA A 125 -13.63 -28.66 8.12
CA ALA A 125 -14.90 -29.36 7.96
C ALA A 125 -14.61 -30.86 7.78
#